data_AF-A0A0N0CFW7-F1
#
_entry.id   AF-A0A0N0CFW7-F1
#
_cell.length_a   1.000
_cell.length_b   1.000
_cell.length_c   1.000
_cell.angle_alpha   90.00
_cell.angle_beta   90.00
_cell.angle_gamma   90.00
#
_symmetry.space_group_name_H-M   'P 1'
#
loop_
_entity.id
_entity.type
_entity.pdbx_description
1 polymer ?
#
loop_
_entity_poly.entity_id
_entity_poly.type
_entity_poly.pdbx_seq_one_letter_code
_entity_poly.pdbx_strand_id
1 'polypeptide(L)'
;MKKIIFKTIILTIGLIIISLLLIYILTLPNIWKVFDLTNTSSIGDTIGGITSPLLGIISVIFLYLTLNRQIDSFNDQKIKNESDIIFMLFNQLDNEYNQIYLYSTNKGERIRKFGHEALIDYCNSVFKFYSGNKKFSQYYIADSIILVIRSFELIKKRIHISPLNSEMKELFFKKMETFYLCKLKDPLYKLTDLFEREKSLLDEYTLEINEFYKSMEKKL
;
A
#
# COMPACT_ATOMS: atom_id res chain seq x y z
N MET A 1 8.37 -9.36 23.12
CA MET A 1 9.41 -8.36 23.48
C MET A 1 10.10 -8.62 24.82
N LYS A 2 9.41 -8.63 25.98
CA LYS A 2 10.07 -8.82 27.31
C LYS A 2 10.96 -10.07 27.41
N LYS A 3 10.53 -11.22 26.84
CA LYS A 3 11.32 -12.47 26.81
C LYS A 3 12.59 -12.39 25.96
N ILE A 4 12.62 -11.56 24.91
CA ILE A 4 13.80 -11.37 24.06
C ILE A 4 14.81 -10.50 24.80
N ILE A 5 14.34 -9.37 25.36
CA ILE A 5 15.16 -8.43 26.15
C ILE A 5 15.82 -9.16 27.34
N PHE A 6 15.07 -10.00 28.05
CA PHE A 6 15.59 -10.77 29.18
C PHE A 6 16.68 -11.78 28.76
N LYS A 7 16.50 -12.49 27.64
CA LYS A 7 17.52 -13.40 27.10
C LYS A 7 18.79 -12.66 26.68
N THR A 8 18.64 -11.49 26.05
CA THR A 8 19.79 -10.65 25.67
C THR A 8 20.55 -10.15 26.89
N ILE A 9 19.85 -9.71 27.94
CA ILE A 9 20.49 -9.27 29.20
C ILE A 9 21.29 -10.39 29.86
N ILE A 10 20.73 -11.61 29.94
CA ILE A 10 21.43 -12.78 30.49
C ILE A 10 22.67 -13.12 29.67
N LEU A 11 22.56 -13.09 28.34
CA LEU A 11 23.70 -13.36 27.45
C LEU A 11 24.83 -12.34 27.68
N THR A 12 24.49 -11.05 27.75
CA THR A 12 25.48 -9.98 27.95
C THR A 12 26.16 -10.09 29.32
N ILE A 13 25.39 -10.33 30.39
CA ILE A 13 25.94 -10.52 31.74
C ILE A 13 26.83 -11.77 31.78
N GLY A 14 26.40 -12.86 31.14
CA GLY A 14 27.20 -14.09 31.04
C GLY A 14 28.54 -13.86 30.34
N LEU A 15 28.54 -13.12 29.22
CA LEU A 15 29.77 -12.78 28.49
C LEU A 15 30.72 -11.92 29.34
N ILE A 16 30.20 -10.95 30.10
CA ILE A 16 31.00 -10.12 31.02
C ILE A 16 31.64 -11.01 32.09
N ILE A 17 30.87 -11.89 32.75
CA ILE A 17 31.38 -12.79 33.78
C ILE A 17 32.46 -13.72 33.21
N ILE A 18 32.25 -14.30 32.03
CA ILE A 18 33.23 -15.15 31.35
C ILE A 18 34.51 -14.37 31.04
N SER A 19 34.40 -13.13 30.57
CA SER A 19 35.58 -12.30 30.26
C SER A 19 36.41 -11.97 31.51
N LEU A 20 35.76 -11.67 32.64
CA LEU A 20 36.43 -11.42 33.92
C LEU A 20 37.08 -12.68 34.49
N LEU A 21 36.40 -13.83 34.39
CA LEU A 21 36.95 -15.13 34.80
C LEU A 21 38.16 -15.52 33.95
N LEU A 22 38.13 -15.25 32.65
CA LEU A 22 39.24 -15.54 31.75
C LEU A 22 40.48 -14.73 32.12
N ILE A 23 40.32 -13.43 32.43
CA ILE A 23 41.42 -12.57 32.93
C ILE A 23 41.98 -13.14 34.24
N TYR A 24 41.11 -13.48 35.20
CA TYR A 24 41.53 -14.03 36.48
C TYR A 24 42.32 -15.34 36.32
N ILE A 25 41.85 -16.28 35.49
CA ILE A 25 42.51 -17.55 35.23
C ILE A 25 43.87 -17.35 34.56
N LEU A 26 43.98 -16.42 33.61
CA LEU A 26 45.23 -16.10 32.91
C LEU A 26 46.26 -15.37 33.80
N THR A 27 45.84 -14.78 34.92
CA THR A 27 46.72 -14.14 35.91
C THR A 27 47.21 -15.07 37.02
N LEU A 28 46.70 -16.31 37.09
CA LEU A 28 47.17 -17.31 38.07
C LEU A 28 48.59 -17.80 37.70
N PRO A 29 49.42 -18.17 38.69
CA PRO A 29 50.78 -18.67 38.44
C PRO A 29 50.74 -19.92 37.56
N ASN A 30 51.36 -19.83 36.39
CA ASN A 30 51.18 -20.82 35.33
C ASN A 30 52.04 -22.06 35.53
N ILE A 31 51.47 -23.24 35.26
CA ILE A 31 52.16 -24.54 35.38
C ILE A 31 53.08 -24.76 34.16
N TRP A 32 52.79 -24.12 33.03
CA TRP A 32 53.49 -24.30 31.75
C TRP A 32 54.19 -23.00 31.34
N LYS A 33 55.52 -23.05 31.18
CA LYS A 33 56.38 -21.87 30.87
C LYS A 33 55.99 -21.10 29.60
N VAL A 34 55.31 -21.74 28.65
CA VAL A 34 54.84 -21.10 27.40
C VAL A 34 53.73 -20.07 27.67
N PHE A 35 53.02 -20.19 28.79
CA PHE A 35 52.01 -19.25 29.24
C PHE A 35 52.49 -18.44 30.46
N ASP A 36 53.80 -18.43 30.76
CA ASP A 36 54.34 -17.57 31.81
C ASP A 36 54.31 -16.11 31.34
N LEU A 37 53.34 -15.39 31.86
CA LEU A 37 52.96 -14.05 31.47
C LEU A 37 53.32 -13.01 32.56
N THR A 38 54.24 -13.35 33.46
CA THR A 38 54.67 -12.50 34.58
C THR A 38 55.27 -11.15 34.15
N ASN A 39 55.72 -11.00 32.91
CA ASN A 39 55.96 -9.70 32.27
C ASN A 39 54.65 -9.13 31.71
N THR A 40 53.90 -8.43 32.56
CA THR A 40 52.51 -8.00 32.35
C THR A 40 52.28 -7.03 31.19
N SER A 41 53.32 -6.39 30.65
CA SER A 41 53.19 -5.46 29.51
C SER A 41 52.92 -6.16 28.18
N SER A 42 53.30 -7.42 27.99
CA SER A 42 53.19 -8.08 26.68
C SER A 42 51.90 -8.88 26.45
N ILE A 43 51.15 -9.21 27.51
CA ILE A 43 49.95 -10.05 27.40
C ILE A 43 48.82 -9.32 26.68
N GLY A 44 48.49 -8.12 27.18
CA GLY A 44 47.43 -7.28 26.64
C GLY A 44 47.73 -6.87 25.21
N ASP A 45 49.01 -6.58 24.93
CA ASP A 45 49.48 -6.21 23.60
C ASP A 45 49.44 -7.40 22.63
N THR A 46 49.77 -8.61 23.07
CA THR A 46 49.73 -9.81 22.22
C THR A 46 48.30 -10.29 21.97
N ILE A 47 47.47 -10.38 23.03
CA ILE A 47 46.06 -10.75 22.90
C ILE A 47 45.33 -9.66 22.11
N GLY A 48 45.50 -8.38 22.46
CA GLY A 48 44.88 -7.25 21.76
C GLY A 48 45.33 -7.15 20.30
N GLY A 49 46.61 -7.37 20.02
CA GLY A 49 47.18 -7.33 18.67
C GLY A 49 46.66 -8.42 17.73
N ILE A 50 46.32 -9.61 18.25
CA ILE A 50 45.76 -10.72 17.45
C ILE A 50 44.23 -10.67 17.43
N THR A 51 43.60 -10.39 18.57
CA THR A 51 42.13 -10.39 18.69
C THR A 51 41.50 -9.20 17.99
N SER A 52 42.14 -8.02 17.98
CA SER A 52 41.56 -6.82 17.38
C SER A 52 41.36 -6.95 15.86
N PRO A 53 42.35 -7.41 15.07
CA PRO A 53 42.14 -7.71 13.64
C PRO A 53 41.09 -8.80 13.41
N LEU A 54 41.10 -9.87 14.20
CA LEU A 54 40.12 -10.96 14.08
C LEU A 54 38.68 -10.48 14.34
N LEU A 55 38.48 -9.71 15.43
CA LEU A 55 37.20 -9.10 15.76
C LEU A 55 36.79 -8.05 14.72
N GLY A 56 37.75 -7.31 14.16
CA GLY A 56 37.52 -6.40 13.04
C GLY A 56 36.95 -7.13 11.82
N ILE A 57 37.57 -8.24 11.41
CA ILE A 57 37.10 -9.07 10.30
C ILE A 57 35.69 -9.62 10.59
N ILE A 58 35.47 -10.19 11.77
CA ILE A 58 34.15 -10.72 12.18
C ILE A 58 33.09 -9.62 12.17
N SER A 59 33.43 -8.42 12.65
CA SER A 59 32.52 -7.27 12.67
C SER A 59 32.13 -6.81 11.27
N VAL A 60 33.10 -6.77 10.34
CA VAL A 60 32.82 -6.45 8.93
C VAL A 60 31.93 -7.51 8.29
N ILE A 61 32.15 -8.79 8.56
CA ILE A 61 31.28 -9.89 8.07
C ILE A 61 29.85 -9.71 8.60
N PHE A 62 29.67 -9.45 9.90
CA PHE A 62 28.34 -9.23 10.46
C PHE A 62 27.66 -7.96 9.95
N LEU A 63 28.42 -6.89 9.73
CA LEU A 63 27.90 -5.67 9.13
C LEU A 63 27.39 -5.93 7.71
N TYR A 64 28.16 -6.65 6.90
CA TYR A 64 27.77 -7.04 5.55
C TYR A 64 26.48 -7.88 5.55
N LEU A 65 26.40 -8.91 6.39
CA LEU A 65 25.20 -9.75 6.52
C LEU A 65 23.98 -8.95 6.99
N THR A 66 24.19 -8.00 7.91
CA THR A 66 23.13 -7.12 8.43
C THR A 66 22.61 -6.20 7.34
N LEU A 67 23.51 -5.59 6.56
CA LEU A 67 23.13 -4.69 5.47
C LEU A 67 22.30 -5.43 4.40
N ASN A 68 22.70 -6.64 4.01
CA ASN A 68 21.93 -7.43 3.06
C ASN A 68 20.50 -7.70 3.56
N ARG A 69 20.34 -8.11 4.83
CA ARG A 69 19.01 -8.33 5.41
C ARG A 69 18.18 -7.04 5.51
N GLN A 70 18.82 -5.90 5.75
CA GLN A 70 18.13 -4.60 5.76
C GLN A 70 17.61 -4.23 4.37
N ILE A 71 18.40 -4.48 3.32
CA ILE A 71 18.00 -4.24 1.93
C ILE A 71 16.79 -5.11 1.57
N ASP A 72 16.81 -6.40 1.92
CA ASP A 72 15.68 -7.30 1.70
C ASP A 72 14.43 -6.82 2.42
N SER A 73 14.55 -6.47 3.70
CA SER A 73 13.43 -5.96 4.51
C SER A 73 12.86 -4.65 3.96
N PHE A 74 13.71 -3.77 3.44
CA PHE A 74 13.29 -2.51 2.83
C PHE A 74 12.48 -2.75 1.56
N ASN A 75 12.90 -3.70 0.71
CA ASN A 75 12.17 -4.06 -0.50
C ASN A 75 10.79 -4.65 -0.17
N ASP A 76 10.72 -5.55 0.80
CA ASP A 76 9.44 -6.13 1.26
C ASP A 76 8.51 -5.05 1.82
N GLN A 77 9.05 -4.13 2.63
CA GLN A 77 8.28 -3.02 3.18
C GLN A 77 7.77 -2.08 2.10
N LYS A 78 8.57 -1.81 1.06
CA LYS A 78 8.15 -1.00 -0.09
C LYS A 78 6.97 -1.66 -0.81
N ILE A 79 7.03 -2.96 -1.09
CA ILE A 79 5.93 -3.71 -1.74
C ILE A 79 4.66 -3.66 -0.88
N LYS A 80 4.80 -3.87 0.43
CA LYS A 80 3.67 -3.77 1.37
C LYS A 80 3.04 -2.39 1.37
N ASN A 81 3.85 -1.34 1.53
CA ASN A 81 3.36 0.05 1.57
C ASN A 81 2.64 0.42 0.26
N GLU A 82 3.15 -0.02 -0.89
CA GLU A 82 2.50 0.19 -2.19
C GLU A 82 1.14 -0.52 -2.27
N SER A 83 1.04 -1.73 -1.75
CA SER A 83 -0.22 -2.47 -1.66
C SER A 83 -1.22 -1.75 -0.75
N ASP A 84 -0.78 -1.27 0.41
CA ASP A 84 -1.61 -0.54 1.37
C ASP A 84 -2.15 0.77 0.77
N ILE A 85 -1.32 1.51 0.01
CA ILE A 85 -1.75 2.72 -0.72
C ILE A 85 -2.85 2.38 -1.72
N ILE A 86 -2.68 1.32 -2.51
CA ILE A 86 -3.67 0.91 -3.51
C ILE A 86 -4.99 0.52 -2.82
N PHE A 87 -4.95 -0.25 -1.73
CA PHE A 87 -6.14 -0.58 -0.94
C PHE A 87 -6.83 0.65 -0.36
N MET A 88 -6.07 1.62 0.14
CA MET A 88 -6.62 2.90 0.61
C MET A 88 -7.36 3.64 -0.51
N LEU A 89 -6.79 3.69 -1.71
CA LEU A 89 -7.45 4.32 -2.86
C LEU A 89 -8.73 3.56 -3.27
N PHE A 90 -8.74 2.23 -3.21
CA PHE A 90 -9.96 1.44 -3.42
C PHE A 90 -11.05 1.78 -2.41
N ASN A 91 -10.71 1.91 -1.13
CA ASN A 91 -11.67 2.28 -0.09
C ASN A 91 -12.19 3.71 -0.32
N GLN A 92 -11.34 4.62 -0.77
CA GLN A 92 -11.73 5.97 -1.14
C GLN A 92 -12.70 5.95 -2.33
N LEU A 93 -12.40 5.20 -3.40
CA LEU A 93 -13.30 5.01 -4.54
C LEU A 93 -14.66 4.45 -4.12
N ASP A 94 -14.65 3.44 -3.24
CA ASP A 94 -15.89 2.85 -2.72
C ASP A 94 -16.71 3.87 -1.93
N ASN A 95 -16.05 4.67 -1.09
CA ASN A 95 -16.71 5.74 -0.35
C ASN A 95 -17.26 6.83 -1.28
N GLU A 96 -16.47 7.34 -2.23
CA GLU A 96 -16.93 8.33 -3.22
C GLU A 96 -18.17 7.86 -3.97
N TYR A 97 -18.16 6.58 -4.38
CA TYR A 97 -19.32 5.95 -4.99
C TYR A 97 -20.52 5.88 -4.04
N ASN A 98 -20.32 5.45 -2.79
CA ASN A 98 -21.40 5.33 -1.81
C ASN A 98 -21.97 6.69 -1.36
N GLN A 99 -21.21 7.78 -1.51
CA GLN A 99 -21.68 9.14 -1.21
C GLN A 99 -22.48 9.78 -2.34
N ILE A 100 -22.55 9.18 -3.54
CA ILE A 100 -23.49 9.59 -4.58
C ILE A 100 -24.89 9.59 -3.98
N TYR A 101 -25.63 10.69 -4.08
CA TYR A 101 -26.98 10.75 -3.53
C TYR A 101 -27.99 11.40 -4.48
N LEU A 102 -29.24 10.99 -4.31
CA LEU A 102 -30.40 11.53 -4.99
C LEU A 102 -31.52 11.76 -3.97
N TYR A 103 -32.26 12.87 -4.11
CA TYR A 103 -33.51 13.04 -3.37
C TYR A 103 -34.66 12.41 -4.15
N SER A 104 -35.44 11.57 -3.46
CA SER A 104 -36.69 11.02 -3.95
C SER A 104 -37.82 11.46 -3.02
N THR A 105 -39.01 11.68 -3.58
CA THR A 105 -40.22 11.91 -2.78
C THR A 105 -40.98 10.60 -2.66
N ASN A 106 -41.23 10.13 -1.44
CA ASN A 106 -42.07 8.96 -1.18
C ASN A 106 -43.19 9.36 -0.22
N LYS A 107 -44.45 9.19 -0.63
CA LYS A 107 -45.64 9.57 0.17
C LYS A 107 -45.60 11.00 0.76
N GLY A 108 -44.99 11.94 0.04
CA GLY A 108 -44.87 13.34 0.47
C GLY A 108 -43.61 13.67 1.29
N GLU A 109 -42.82 12.67 1.70
CA GLU A 109 -41.57 12.88 2.42
C GLU A 109 -40.36 12.83 1.47
N ARG A 110 -39.39 13.75 1.69
CA ARG A 110 -38.10 13.74 0.97
C ARG A 110 -37.17 12.71 1.62
N ILE A 111 -36.91 11.63 0.90
CA ILE A 111 -35.97 10.58 1.29
C ILE A 111 -34.70 10.75 0.45
N ARG A 112 -33.53 10.68 1.10
CA ARG A 112 -32.24 10.67 0.41
C ARG A 112 -31.81 9.22 0.17
N LYS A 113 -31.60 8.87 -1.09
CA LYS A 113 -31.01 7.60 -1.51
C LYS A 113 -29.51 7.78 -1.72
N PHE A 114 -28.73 6.72 -1.55
CA PHE A 114 -27.27 6.78 -1.64
C PHE A 114 -26.69 5.66 -2.51
N GLY A 115 -25.45 5.85 -2.95
CA GLY A 115 -24.63 4.86 -3.63
C GLY A 115 -25.30 4.26 -4.87
N HIS A 116 -25.29 2.94 -4.93
CA HIS A 116 -25.81 2.19 -6.08
C HIS A 116 -27.29 2.46 -6.33
N GLU A 117 -28.11 2.52 -5.28
CA GLU A 117 -29.54 2.76 -5.44
C GLU A 117 -29.79 4.15 -6.03
N ALA A 118 -29.09 5.18 -5.52
CA ALA A 118 -29.21 6.54 -6.04
C ALA A 118 -28.79 6.65 -7.51
N LEU A 119 -27.67 6.03 -7.87
CA LEU A 119 -27.14 6.07 -9.23
C LEU A 119 -28.05 5.34 -10.22
N ILE A 120 -28.53 4.14 -9.86
CA ILE A 120 -29.45 3.36 -10.70
C ILE A 120 -30.78 4.10 -10.87
N ASP A 121 -31.34 4.63 -9.80
CA ASP A 121 -32.59 5.39 -9.86
C ASP A 121 -32.44 6.63 -10.73
N TYR A 122 -31.33 7.35 -10.60
CA TYR A 122 -31.02 8.47 -11.49
C TYR A 122 -30.96 8.00 -12.95
N CYS A 123 -30.19 6.96 -13.27
CA CYS A 123 -30.05 6.46 -14.64
C CYS A 123 -31.36 5.89 -15.22
N ASN A 124 -32.24 5.34 -14.39
CA ASN A 124 -33.55 4.84 -14.82
C ASN A 124 -34.57 5.97 -15.02
N SER A 125 -34.43 7.05 -14.25
CA SER A 125 -35.34 8.20 -14.28
C SER A 125 -34.85 9.33 -15.19
N VAL A 126 -33.60 9.25 -15.63
CA VAL A 126 -32.89 10.19 -16.48
C VAL A 126 -33.76 10.62 -17.67
N PHE A 127 -34.41 9.70 -18.38
CA PHE A 127 -35.28 10.03 -19.53
C PHE A 127 -36.48 10.93 -19.21
N LYS A 128 -36.85 11.08 -17.93
CA LYS A 128 -37.97 11.92 -17.49
C LYS A 128 -37.54 13.34 -17.09
N PHE A 129 -36.24 13.57 -16.86
CA PHE A 129 -35.74 14.79 -16.22
C PHE A 129 -34.98 15.74 -17.14
N TYR A 130 -34.61 15.32 -18.35
CA TYR A 130 -33.93 16.20 -19.30
C TYR A 130 -34.93 16.83 -20.25
N SER A 131 -35.27 18.08 -19.96
CA SER A 131 -35.90 18.97 -20.92
C SER A 131 -35.15 20.29 -20.92
N GLY A 132 -34.84 20.80 -22.12
CA GLY A 132 -34.19 22.09 -22.33
C GLY A 132 -32.71 22.03 -22.71
N ASN A 133 -32.09 23.21 -22.76
CA ASN A 133 -30.73 23.43 -23.28
C ASN A 133 -29.63 23.28 -22.22
N LYS A 134 -29.84 22.46 -21.18
CA LYS A 134 -28.84 22.26 -20.13
C LYS A 134 -27.76 21.28 -20.57
N LYS A 135 -26.53 21.50 -20.09
CA LYS A 135 -25.40 20.58 -20.23
C LYS A 135 -25.39 19.55 -19.10
N PHE A 136 -24.83 18.36 -19.34
CA PHE A 136 -24.79 17.30 -18.33
C PHE A 136 -24.03 17.73 -17.06
N SER A 137 -22.91 18.43 -17.20
CA SER A 137 -22.13 19.02 -16.12
C SER A 137 -22.92 19.96 -15.20
N GLN A 138 -24.07 20.48 -15.64
CA GLN A 138 -24.92 21.34 -14.82
C GLN A 138 -25.81 20.55 -13.85
N TYR A 139 -25.83 19.22 -13.93
CA TYR A 139 -26.56 18.37 -13.01
C TYR A 139 -25.67 17.95 -11.84
N TYR A 140 -26.18 18.11 -10.62
CA TYR A 140 -25.43 17.87 -9.38
C TYR A 140 -24.71 16.51 -9.33
N ILE A 141 -25.35 15.46 -9.84
CA ILE A 141 -24.79 14.11 -9.81
C ILE A 141 -23.67 13.90 -10.85
N ALA A 142 -23.57 14.77 -11.86
CA ALA A 142 -22.55 14.68 -12.89
C ALA A 142 -21.14 14.79 -12.29
N ASP A 143 -20.92 15.74 -11.38
CA ASP A 143 -19.65 15.88 -10.65
C ASP A 143 -19.30 14.61 -9.85
N SER A 144 -20.29 13.98 -9.23
CA SER A 144 -20.07 12.76 -8.45
C SER A 144 -19.72 11.56 -9.33
N ILE A 145 -20.36 11.43 -10.49
CA ILE A 145 -20.04 10.38 -11.47
C ILE A 145 -18.64 10.57 -12.04
N ILE A 146 -18.28 11.81 -12.41
CA ILE A 146 -16.94 12.13 -12.92
C ILE A 146 -15.87 11.88 -11.86
N LEU A 147 -16.12 12.26 -10.60
CA LEU A 147 -15.19 11.98 -9.51
C LEU A 147 -14.88 10.48 -9.41
N VAL A 148 -15.92 9.62 -9.41
CA VAL A 148 -15.76 8.16 -9.35
C VAL A 148 -14.97 7.62 -10.55
N ILE A 149 -15.25 8.10 -11.77
CA ILE A 149 -14.53 7.70 -12.98
C ILE A 149 -13.04 8.09 -12.90
N ARG A 150 -12.75 9.32 -12.49
CA ARG A 150 -11.38 9.82 -12.37
C ARG A 150 -10.60 9.08 -11.29
N SER A 151 -11.22 8.80 -10.15
CA SER A 151 -10.63 7.98 -9.08
C SER A 151 -10.34 6.56 -9.58
N PHE A 152 -11.24 5.97 -10.36
CA PHE A 152 -11.03 4.67 -10.99
C PHE A 152 -9.80 4.67 -11.90
N GLU A 153 -9.70 5.62 -12.83
CA GLU A 153 -8.56 5.71 -13.76
C GLU A 153 -7.24 6.02 -13.04
N LEU A 154 -7.27 6.83 -11.97
CA LEU A 154 -6.12 7.11 -11.12
C LEU A 154 -5.59 5.82 -10.47
N ILE A 155 -6.47 4.99 -9.91
CA ILE A 155 -6.10 3.72 -9.30
C ILE A 155 -5.50 2.78 -10.33
N LYS A 156 -6.13 2.66 -11.50
CA LYS A 156 -5.66 1.84 -12.62
C LYS A 156 -4.25 2.26 -13.06
N LYS A 157 -4.00 3.56 -13.19
CA LYS A 157 -2.67 4.11 -13.48
C LYS A 157 -1.66 3.79 -12.37
N ARG A 158 -2.06 3.93 -11.10
CA ARG A 158 -1.20 3.62 -9.95
C ARG A 158 -0.78 2.15 -9.91
N ILE A 159 -1.71 1.22 -10.14
CA ILE A 159 -1.42 -0.22 -10.22
C ILE A 159 -0.40 -0.48 -11.32
N HIS A 160 -0.57 0.13 -12.51
CA HIS A 160 0.32 -0.08 -13.64
C HIS A 160 1.77 0.32 -13.34
N ILE A 161 1.97 1.52 -12.77
CA ILE A 161 3.31 2.06 -12.47
C ILE A 161 3.94 1.50 -11.18
N SER A 162 3.17 0.76 -10.37
CA SER A 162 3.65 0.24 -9.09
C SER A 162 4.78 -0.81 -9.28
N PRO A 163 5.71 -0.95 -8.32
CA PRO A 163 6.76 -1.96 -8.34
C PRO A 163 6.27 -3.35 -7.93
N LEU A 164 4.95 -3.59 -7.93
CA LEU A 164 4.36 -4.87 -7.58
C LEU A 164 4.66 -5.94 -8.63
N ASN A 165 4.68 -7.20 -8.19
CA ASN A 165 4.79 -8.34 -9.10
C ASN A 165 3.52 -8.50 -9.95
N SER A 166 3.59 -9.31 -11.00
CA SER A 166 2.49 -9.51 -11.96
C SER A 166 1.23 -10.07 -11.31
N GLU A 167 1.38 -11.03 -10.39
CA GLU A 167 0.26 -11.67 -9.68
C GLU A 167 -0.52 -10.66 -8.83
N MET A 168 0.15 -9.83 -8.04
CA MET A 168 -0.50 -8.79 -7.24
C MET A 168 -1.18 -7.73 -8.12
N LYS A 169 -0.55 -7.34 -9.23
CA LYS A 169 -1.17 -6.42 -10.20
C LYS A 169 -2.45 -7.02 -10.78
N GLU A 170 -2.43 -8.30 -11.15
CA GLU A 170 -3.60 -9.01 -11.66
C GLU A 170 -4.74 -9.01 -10.65
N LEU A 171 -4.46 -9.30 -9.37
CA LEU A 171 -5.48 -9.26 -8.31
C LEU A 171 -6.13 -7.88 -8.18
N PHE A 172 -5.33 -6.81 -8.22
CA PHE A 172 -5.86 -5.45 -8.16
C PHE A 172 -6.65 -5.08 -9.42
N PHE A 173 -6.21 -5.46 -10.62
CA PHE A 173 -6.98 -5.24 -11.83
C PHE A 173 -8.30 -6.00 -11.83
N LYS A 174 -8.31 -7.24 -11.34
CA LYS A 174 -9.54 -8.03 -11.19
C LYS A 174 -10.52 -7.39 -10.20
N LYS A 175 -9.99 -6.77 -9.13
CA LYS A 175 -10.82 -5.99 -8.20
C LYS A 175 -11.43 -4.75 -8.86
N MET A 176 -10.66 -4.02 -9.66
CA MET A 176 -11.15 -2.88 -10.46
C MET A 176 -12.23 -3.32 -11.45
N GLU A 177 -11.98 -4.39 -12.19
CA GLU A 177 -12.93 -4.95 -13.14
C GLU A 177 -14.24 -5.34 -12.44
N THR A 178 -14.15 -6.03 -11.30
CA THR A 178 -15.33 -6.38 -10.49
C THR A 178 -16.11 -5.13 -10.07
N PHE A 179 -15.41 -4.07 -9.65
CA PHE A 179 -16.06 -2.80 -9.31
C PHE A 179 -16.81 -2.23 -10.52
N TYR A 180 -16.17 -2.18 -11.69
CA TYR A 180 -16.80 -1.69 -12.92
C TYR A 180 -18.04 -2.51 -13.28
N LEU A 181 -17.90 -3.84 -13.37
CA LEU A 181 -18.96 -4.76 -13.78
C LEU A 181 -20.17 -4.67 -12.83
N CYS A 182 -19.94 -4.64 -11.52
CA CYS A 182 -21.03 -4.67 -10.55
C CYS A 182 -21.65 -3.30 -10.26
N LYS A 183 -20.89 -2.21 -10.39
CA LYS A 183 -21.34 -0.88 -9.92
C LYS A 183 -21.49 0.15 -11.02
N LEU A 184 -20.72 0.09 -12.11
CA LEU A 184 -20.65 1.16 -13.11
C LEU A 184 -21.18 0.74 -14.49
N LYS A 185 -21.05 -0.51 -14.90
CA LYS A 185 -21.38 -0.94 -16.27
C LYS A 185 -22.78 -0.53 -16.71
N ASP A 186 -23.80 -0.95 -15.96
CA ASP A 186 -25.20 -0.67 -16.30
C ASP A 186 -25.57 0.83 -16.20
N PRO A 187 -25.20 1.57 -15.13
CA PRO A 187 -25.40 3.01 -15.08
C PRO A 187 -24.76 3.76 -16.25
N LEU A 188 -23.50 3.46 -16.56
CA LEU A 188 -22.76 4.17 -17.59
C LEU A 188 -23.32 3.86 -18.98
N TYR A 189 -23.71 2.61 -19.26
CA TYR A 189 -24.42 2.27 -20.50
C TYR A 189 -25.69 3.11 -20.70
N LYS A 190 -26.51 3.28 -19.67
CA LYS A 190 -27.73 4.09 -19.75
C LYS A 190 -27.44 5.57 -19.97
N LEU A 191 -26.36 6.08 -19.37
CA LEU A 191 -25.92 7.46 -19.57
C LEU A 191 -25.36 7.68 -20.97
N THR A 192 -24.53 6.78 -21.48
CA THR A 192 -23.97 6.90 -22.83
C THR A 192 -25.08 6.86 -23.89
N ASP A 193 -26.05 5.96 -23.75
CA ASP A 193 -27.24 5.89 -24.60
C ASP A 193 -28.15 7.13 -24.48
N LEU A 194 -28.24 7.76 -23.31
CA LEU A 194 -28.89 9.07 -23.17
C LEU A 194 -28.14 10.15 -23.96
N PHE A 195 -26.81 10.23 -23.82
CA PHE A 195 -26.00 11.26 -24.47
C PHE A 195 -26.05 11.16 -26.00
N GLU A 196 -26.20 9.96 -26.55
CA GLU A 196 -26.39 9.74 -27.98
C GLU A 196 -27.74 10.28 -28.47
N ARG A 197 -28.79 10.18 -27.65
CA ARG A 197 -30.15 10.64 -27.99
C ARG A 197 -30.33 12.14 -27.77
N GLU A 198 -29.81 12.68 -26.67
CA GLU A 198 -30.02 14.07 -26.24
C GLU A 198 -28.76 14.91 -26.42
N LYS A 199 -28.55 15.42 -27.65
CA LYS A 199 -27.37 16.23 -28.00
C LYS A 199 -27.21 17.51 -27.18
N SER A 200 -28.29 18.02 -26.56
CA SER A 200 -28.24 19.20 -25.70
C SER A 200 -27.30 19.00 -24.51
N LEU A 201 -27.24 17.77 -23.97
CA LEU A 201 -26.47 17.41 -22.79
C LEU A 201 -24.96 17.34 -23.04
N LEU A 202 -24.54 17.23 -24.30
CA LEU A 202 -23.15 17.01 -24.67
C LEU A 202 -22.23 18.12 -24.20
N ASP A 203 -21.21 17.74 -23.45
CA ASP A 203 -20.12 18.56 -22.94
C ASP A 203 -18.88 17.70 -22.62
N GLU A 204 -17.86 18.29 -22.02
CA GLU A 204 -16.62 17.59 -21.63
C GLU A 204 -16.87 16.37 -20.74
N TYR A 205 -17.82 16.44 -19.80
CA TYR A 205 -18.13 15.32 -18.91
C TYR A 205 -18.74 14.15 -19.68
N THR A 206 -19.65 14.42 -20.60
CA THR A 206 -20.23 13.35 -21.44
C THR A 206 -19.17 12.67 -22.31
N LEU A 207 -18.18 13.43 -22.81
CA LEU A 207 -17.08 12.88 -23.60
C LEU A 207 -16.20 11.96 -22.74
N GLU A 208 -15.80 12.43 -21.56
CA GLU A 208 -14.98 11.65 -20.62
C GLU A 208 -15.69 10.35 -20.19
N ILE A 209 -16.98 10.41 -19.89
CA ILE A 209 -17.80 9.22 -19.56
C ILE A 209 -17.85 8.25 -20.73
N ASN A 210 -18.11 8.74 -21.95
CA ASN A 210 -18.19 7.91 -23.14
C ASN A 210 -16.85 7.25 -23.48
N GLU A 211 -15.74 7.99 -23.36
CA GLU A 211 -14.40 7.45 -23.57
C GLU A 211 -14.05 6.39 -22.53
N PHE A 212 -14.34 6.67 -21.26
CA PHE A 212 -14.14 5.71 -20.17
C PHE A 212 -14.93 4.42 -20.42
N TYR A 213 -16.24 4.52 -20.69
CA TYR A 213 -17.10 3.37 -20.97
C TYR A 213 -16.59 2.54 -22.16
N LYS A 214 -16.26 3.20 -23.28
CA LYS A 214 -15.70 2.52 -24.45
C LYS A 214 -14.35 1.86 -24.17
N SER A 215 -13.51 2.46 -23.31
CA SER A 215 -12.22 1.89 -22.93
C SER A 215 -12.36 0.61 -22.11
N MET A 216 -13.45 0.50 -21.33
CA MET A 216 -13.75 -0.66 -20.50
C MET A 216 -14.38 -1.79 -21.31
N GLU A 217 -15.30 -1.50 -22.23
CA GLU A 217 -15.90 -2.53 -23.09
C GLU A 217 -14.92 -3.13 -24.11
N LYS A 218 -13.84 -2.42 -24.49
CA LYS A 218 -12.78 -2.97 -25.36
C LYS A 218 -11.84 -3.95 -24.64
N LYS A 219 -11.87 -3.99 -23.30
CA LYS A 219 -10.95 -4.79 -22.48
C LYS A 219 -11.61 -6.02 -21.85
N LEU A 220 -12.92 -6.16 -22.01
CA LEU A 220 -13.71 -7.36 -21.69
C LEU A 220 -13.81 -8.25 -22.93
#